data_AF-A0A2G9NHN3-F1
#
_entry.id   AF-A0A2G9NHN3-F1
#
_cell.length_a   1.000
_cell.length_b   1.000
_cell.length_c   1.000
_cell.angle_alpha   90.00
_cell.angle_beta   90.00
_cell.angle_gamma   90.00
#
_symmetry.space_group_name_H-M   'P 1'
#
loop_
_entity.id
_entity.type
_entity.pdbx_description
1 polymer ?
#
loop_
_entity_poly.entity_id
_entity_poly.type
_entity_poly.pdbx_seq_one_letter_code
_entity_poly.pdbx_strand_id
1 'polypeptide(L)'
;MVNYSKIVAIGLGILVPNYLLMALGLQGISGFVSERILNQEHLDGVVKEEAKKLGLNNLVMGVFREKKSSAYKTLLGARSSILYDTDNNGNAVAIKFLELKEGYGANRSVVRHELYHLKKHLPRKRESFLKEMFYEEPTATIYECFGIVL
;
A
#
# COMPACT_ATOMS: atom_id res chain seq x y z
N MET A 1 2.46 -38.79 -24.59
CA MET A 1 2.54 -37.32 -24.72
C MET A 1 2.00 -36.68 -23.45
N VAL A 2 2.83 -35.96 -22.70
CA VAL A 2 2.38 -35.21 -21.53
C VAL A 2 1.62 -33.98 -22.02
N ASN A 3 0.39 -33.79 -21.54
CA ASN A 3 -0.44 -32.67 -21.95
C ASN A 3 -0.08 -31.45 -21.09
N TYR A 4 0.95 -30.72 -21.51
CA TYR A 4 1.53 -29.58 -20.79
C TYR A 4 0.50 -28.51 -20.40
N SER A 5 -0.57 -28.34 -21.19
CA SER A 5 -1.66 -27.42 -20.88
C SER A 5 -2.45 -27.80 -19.61
N LYS A 6 -2.59 -29.10 -19.32
CA LYS A 6 -3.23 -29.58 -18.07
C LYS A 6 -2.33 -29.37 -16.85
N ILE A 7 -1.01 -29.54 -17.01
CA ILE A 7 -0.05 -29.31 -15.91
C ILE A 7 0.01 -27.82 -15.56
N VAL A 8 0.04 -26.94 -16.56
CA VAL A 8 0.00 -25.49 -16.36
C VAL A 8 -1.33 -25.06 -15.72
N ALA A 9 -2.46 -25.62 -16.15
CA ALA A 9 -3.77 -25.32 -15.56
C ALA A 9 -3.90 -25.77 -14.09
N ILE A 10 -3.36 -26.95 -13.73
CA ILE A 10 -3.34 -27.44 -12.34
C ILE A 10 -2.37 -26.62 -11.50
N GLY A 11 -1.19 -26.29 -12.04
CA GLY A 11 -0.21 -25.44 -11.38
C GLY A 11 -0.77 -24.06 -11.06
N LEU A 12 -1.36 -23.39 -12.05
CA LEU A 12 -2.01 -22.08 -11.86
C LEU A 12 -3.25 -22.18 -10.95
N GLY A 13 -4.04 -23.25 -11.07
CA GLY A 13 -5.24 -23.48 -10.27
C GLY A 13 -4.99 -23.76 -8.78
N ILE A 14 -3.79 -24.21 -8.40
CA ILE A 14 -3.43 -24.49 -7.00
C ILE A 14 -2.51 -23.41 -6.43
N LEU A 15 -1.53 -22.92 -7.22
CA LEU A 15 -0.55 -21.96 -6.73
C LEU A 15 -1.15 -20.57 -6.53
N VAL A 16 -2.03 -20.12 -7.42
CA VAL A 16 -2.63 -18.77 -7.32
C VAL A 16 -3.53 -18.64 -6.07
N PRO A 17 -4.45 -19.58 -5.77
CA PRO A 17 -5.27 -19.48 -4.57
C PRO A 17 -4.47 -19.60 -3.27
N ASN A 18 -3.48 -20.49 -3.22
CA ASN A 18 -2.63 -20.63 -2.03
C ASN A 18 -1.79 -19.38 -1.78
N TYR A 19 -1.25 -18.79 -2.84
CA TYR A 19 -0.53 -17.52 -2.78
C TYR A 19 -1.42 -16.39 -2.24
N LEU A 20 -2.64 -16.24 -2.77
CA LEU A 20 -3.60 -15.24 -2.29
C LEU A 20 -3.96 -15.46 -0.83
N LEU A 21 -4.18 -16.72 -0.42
CA LEU A 21 -4.52 -17.08 0.95
C LEU A 21 -3.38 -16.73 1.92
N MET A 22 -2.13 -17.00 1.54
CA MET A 22 -0.97 -16.63 2.35
C MET A 22 -0.81 -15.11 2.46
N ALA A 23 -0.99 -14.37 1.35
CA ALA A 23 -0.90 -12.91 1.36
C ALA A 23 -1.96 -12.28 2.27
N LEU A 24 -3.23 -12.69 2.12
CA LEU A 24 -4.34 -12.23 2.97
C LEU A 24 -4.14 -12.62 4.44
N GLY A 25 -3.63 -13.84 4.70
CA GLY A 25 -3.30 -14.29 6.06
C GLY A 25 -2.22 -13.44 6.70
N LEU A 26 -1.15 -13.11 5.96
CA LEU A 26 -0.07 -12.24 6.42
C LEU A 26 -0.56 -10.82 6.71
N GLN A 27 -1.35 -10.22 5.81
CA GLN A 27 -1.96 -8.91 6.03
C GLN A 27 -2.86 -8.90 7.27
N GLY A 28 -3.66 -9.96 7.46
CA GLY A 28 -4.52 -10.11 8.63
C GLY A 28 -3.74 -10.17 9.95
N ILE A 29 -2.69 -10.98 10.00
CA ILE A 29 -1.81 -11.10 11.19
C ILE A 29 -1.09 -9.79 11.45
N SER A 30 -0.48 -9.22 10.41
CA SER A 30 0.25 -7.95 10.45
C SER A 30 -0.65 -6.84 11.01
N GLY A 31 -1.88 -6.72 10.49
CA GLY A 31 -2.85 -5.74 10.97
C GLY A 31 -3.29 -5.94 12.42
N PHE A 32 -3.27 -7.17 12.95
CA PHE A 32 -3.62 -7.47 14.34
C PHE A 32 -2.50 -7.11 15.32
N VAL A 33 -1.24 -7.36 14.95
CA VAL A 33 -0.07 -7.06 15.81
C VAL A 33 0.47 -5.65 15.63
N SER A 34 0.05 -4.96 14.56
CA SER A 34 0.50 -3.61 14.25
C SER A 34 -0.05 -2.58 15.21
N GLU A 35 0.79 -1.60 15.52
CA GLU A 35 0.41 -0.36 16.19
C GLU A 35 -0.78 0.30 15.50
N ARG A 36 -1.79 0.70 16.28
CA ARG A 36 -2.99 1.40 15.79
C ARG A 36 -2.76 2.91 15.69
N ILE A 37 -3.23 3.49 14.59
CA ILE A 37 -3.26 4.93 14.38
C ILE A 37 -4.53 5.49 14.99
N LEU A 38 -4.36 6.44 15.92
CA LEU A 38 -5.46 6.96 16.74
C LEU A 38 -6.02 8.28 16.21
N ASN A 39 -5.17 9.10 15.61
CA ASN A 39 -5.52 10.44 15.14
C ASN A 39 -4.53 10.90 14.06
N GLN A 40 -4.75 12.11 13.53
CA GLN A 40 -3.94 12.72 12.49
C GLN A 40 -2.47 12.92 12.92
N GLU A 41 -2.22 13.43 14.13
CA GLU A 41 -0.84 13.68 14.61
C GLU A 41 -0.03 12.38 14.68
N HIS A 42 -0.66 11.31 15.16
CA HIS A 42 -0.05 9.98 15.18
C HIS A 42 0.20 9.46 13.76
N LEU A 43 -0.76 9.65 12.84
CA LEU A 43 -0.56 9.30 11.42
C LEU A 43 0.65 10.04 10.83
N ASP A 44 0.77 11.35 11.06
CA ASP A 44 1.85 12.17 10.52
C ASP A 44 3.22 11.70 11.02
N GLY A 45 3.31 11.34 12.31
CA GLY A 45 4.52 10.76 12.91
C GLY A 45 4.91 9.44 12.23
N VAL A 46 3.96 8.52 12.08
CA VAL A 46 4.19 7.22 11.46
C VAL A 46 4.53 7.36 9.97
N VAL A 47 3.80 8.19 9.23
CA VAL A 47 4.06 8.46 7.81
C VAL A 47 5.46 9.02 7.63
N LYS A 48 5.87 9.99 8.44
CA LYS A 48 7.21 10.58 8.38
C LYS A 48 8.31 9.56 8.67
N GLU A 49 8.12 8.72 9.67
CA GLU A 49 9.11 7.69 10.02
C GLU A 49 9.25 6.65 8.91
N GLU A 50 8.14 6.10 8.43
CA GLU A 50 8.14 5.04 7.41
C GLU A 50 8.54 5.57 6.03
N ALA A 51 8.13 6.79 5.66
CA ALA A 51 8.58 7.45 4.45
C ALA A 51 10.11 7.65 4.44
N LYS A 52 10.70 8.02 5.58
CA LYS A 52 12.15 8.13 5.73
C LYS A 52 12.85 6.79 5.52
N LYS A 53 12.32 5.69 6.09
CA LYS A 53 12.86 4.33 5.87
C LYS A 53 12.82 3.92 4.40
N LEU A 54 11.76 4.32 3.69
CA LEU A 54 11.60 4.02 2.27
C LEU A 54 12.44 4.91 1.34
N GLY A 55 13.05 5.98 1.86
CA GLY A 55 13.75 6.99 1.06
C GLY A 55 12.79 7.88 0.26
N LEU A 56 11.54 8.00 0.70
CA LEU A 56 10.58 8.92 0.10
C LEU A 56 10.94 10.35 0.55
N ASN A 57 11.01 11.26 -0.42
CA ASN A 57 11.17 12.69 -0.23
C ASN A 57 9.99 13.31 0.55
N ASN A 58 10.23 14.46 1.19
CA ASN A 58 9.37 15.11 2.20
C ASN A 58 7.93 15.47 1.77
N LEU A 59 7.55 15.27 0.52
CA LEU A 59 6.22 15.59 -0.01
C LEU A 59 5.26 14.40 0.15
N VAL A 60 5.27 13.75 1.32
CA VAL A 60 4.30 12.71 1.67
C VAL A 60 3.39 13.27 2.75
N MET A 61 2.11 13.39 2.46
CA MET A 61 1.10 13.84 3.41
C MET A 61 0.17 12.67 3.76
N GLY A 62 -0.03 12.44 5.06
CA GLY A 62 -1.06 11.55 5.58
C GLY A 62 -2.35 12.33 5.83
N VAL A 63 -3.50 11.73 5.55
CA VAL A 63 -4.81 12.27 5.96
C VAL A 63 -5.64 11.20 6.62
N PHE A 64 -5.92 11.42 7.89
CA PHE A 64 -6.74 10.58 8.73
C PHE A 64 -8.21 10.97 8.56
N ARG A 65 -9.01 10.06 8.00
CA ARG A 65 -10.44 10.26 7.78
C ARG A 65 -11.19 9.68 8.97
N GLU A 66 -11.68 10.56 9.83
CA GLU A 66 -12.56 10.20 10.94
C GLU A 66 -13.95 9.77 10.47
N LYS A 67 -14.62 8.91 11.25
CA LYS A 67 -15.97 8.38 10.98
C LYS A 67 -17.02 9.42 10.64
N LYS A 68 -16.87 10.64 11.18
CA LYS A 68 -17.82 11.75 11.00
C LYS A 68 -17.64 12.49 9.67
N SER A 69 -16.52 12.28 8.97
CA SER A 69 -16.25 12.92 7.68
C SER A 69 -17.12 12.35 6.56
N SER A 70 -17.58 13.18 5.62
CA SER A 70 -18.27 12.70 4.41
C SER A 70 -17.37 11.80 3.55
N ALA A 71 -16.07 12.09 3.51
CA ALA A 71 -15.05 11.31 2.79
C ALA A 71 -14.79 9.92 3.42
N TYR A 72 -15.18 9.71 4.68
CA TYR A 72 -15.05 8.41 5.35
C TYR A 72 -15.89 7.32 4.67
N LYS A 73 -17.09 7.67 4.21
CA LYS A 73 -18.03 6.71 3.61
C LYS A 73 -17.55 6.17 2.27
N THR A 74 -16.78 6.97 1.53
CA THR A 74 -16.27 6.63 0.20
C THR A 74 -14.94 5.88 0.23
N LEU A 75 -14.23 5.88 1.35
CA LEU A 75 -12.94 5.21 1.50
C LEU A 75 -13.16 3.75 1.97
N LEU A 76 -12.45 2.79 1.37
CA LEU A 76 -12.59 1.35 1.72
C LEU A 76 -11.58 0.87 2.79
N GLY A 77 -10.62 1.70 3.20
CA GLY A 77 -9.62 1.35 4.21
C GLY A 77 -8.51 2.37 4.19
N ALA A 78 -7.50 2.14 3.35
CA ALA A 78 -6.55 3.18 2.99
C ALA A 78 -6.49 3.33 1.47
N ARG A 79 -5.86 4.42 1.03
CA ARG A 79 -5.44 4.58 -0.35
C ARG A 79 -4.26 5.52 -0.42
N SER A 80 -3.36 5.26 -1.35
CA SER A 80 -2.30 6.17 -1.73
C SER A 80 -2.51 6.74 -3.13
N SER A 81 -2.06 7.96 -3.35
CA SER A 81 -2.13 8.61 -4.65
C SER A 81 -1.00 9.63 -4.84
N ILE A 82 -0.70 9.93 -6.10
CA ILE A 82 0.22 11.00 -6.47
C ILE A 82 -0.60 12.10 -7.14
N LEU A 83 -0.60 13.27 -6.54
CA LEU A 83 -1.16 14.50 -7.07
C LEU A 83 -0.03 15.32 -7.69
N TYR A 84 -0.31 16.04 -8.78
CA TYR A 84 0.64 16.95 -9.39
C TYR A 84 0.14 18.37 -9.15
N ASP A 85 0.98 19.20 -8.55
CA ASP A 85 0.74 20.61 -8.34
C ASP A 85 1.83 21.44 -9.05
N THR A 86 1.71 22.75 -9.06
CA THR A 86 2.69 23.65 -9.69
C THR A 86 3.39 24.46 -8.61
N ASP A 87 4.72 24.48 -8.61
CA ASP A 87 5.48 25.36 -7.70
C ASP A 87 5.35 26.84 -8.09
N ASN A 88 5.86 27.73 -7.23
CA ASN A 88 5.87 29.18 -7.47
C ASN A 88 6.64 29.60 -8.73
N ASN A 89 7.42 28.70 -9.33
CA ASN A 89 8.21 28.91 -10.54
C ASN A 89 7.56 28.28 -11.79
N GLY A 90 6.37 27.69 -11.67
CA GLY A 90 5.67 27.04 -12.78
C GLY A 90 6.06 25.57 -13.04
N ASN A 91 6.89 24.94 -12.19
CA ASN A 91 7.30 23.55 -12.36
C ASN A 91 6.29 22.58 -11.74
N ALA A 92 6.03 21.45 -12.42
CA ALA A 92 5.20 20.38 -11.87
C ALA A 92 5.91 19.70 -10.69
N VAL A 93 5.23 19.62 -9.55
CA VAL A 93 5.68 18.97 -8.32
C VAL A 93 4.73 17.83 -7.98
N ALA A 94 5.28 16.63 -7.78
CA ALA A 94 4.51 15.47 -7.35
C ALA A 94 4.34 15.48 -5.82
N ILE A 95 3.11 15.66 -5.36
CA ILE A 95 2.70 15.54 -3.96
C ILE A 95 2.15 14.12 -3.76
N LYS A 96 2.74 13.37 -2.83
CA LYS A 96 2.29 12.03 -2.49
C LYS A 96 1.33 12.10 -1.32
N PHE A 97 0.23 11.38 -1.44
CA PHE A 97 -0.85 11.43 -0.49
C PHE A 97 -1.21 10.03 -0.03
N LEU A 98 -1.47 9.87 1.27
CA LEU A 98 -1.96 8.65 1.88
C LEU A 98 -3.20 9.00 2.69
N GLU A 99 -4.34 8.41 2.36
CA GLU A 99 -5.54 8.52 3.17
C GLU A 99 -5.74 7.25 3.97
N LEU A 100 -5.99 7.42 5.26
CA LEU A 100 -6.26 6.33 6.18
C LEU A 100 -7.63 6.53 6.81
N LYS A 101 -8.51 5.54 6.64
CA LYS A 101 -9.83 5.53 7.26
C LYS A 101 -9.71 5.08 8.71
N GLU A 102 -10.29 5.85 9.63
CA GLU A 102 -10.44 5.45 11.03
C GLU A 102 -11.13 4.08 11.15
N GLY A 103 -10.63 3.19 12.01
CA GLY A 103 -11.28 1.90 12.26
C GLY A 103 -10.27 0.77 12.43
N TYR A 104 -10.72 -0.47 12.20
CA TYR A 104 -9.91 -1.66 12.46
C TYR A 104 -8.65 -1.71 11.60
N GLY A 105 -8.71 -1.21 10.37
CA GLY A 105 -7.57 -1.12 9.44
C GLY A 105 -6.71 0.14 9.60
N ALA A 106 -6.99 1.01 10.59
CA ALA A 106 -6.18 2.20 10.85
C ALA A 106 -4.93 1.81 11.65
N ASN A 107 -3.95 1.21 11.00
CA ASN A 107 -2.74 0.73 11.66
C ASN A 107 -1.49 1.03 10.82
N ARG A 108 -0.34 0.93 11.49
CA ARG A 108 0.97 1.18 10.90
C ARG A 108 1.31 0.23 9.76
N SER A 109 0.86 -1.02 9.79
CA SER A 109 1.05 -1.98 8.71
C SER A 109 0.40 -1.49 7.41
N VAL A 110 -0.85 -1.03 7.47
CA VAL A 110 -1.53 -0.44 6.31
C VAL A 110 -0.81 0.82 5.81
N VAL A 111 -0.30 1.66 6.72
CA VAL A 111 0.53 2.82 6.32
C VAL A 111 1.79 2.37 5.56
N ARG A 112 2.48 1.34 6.04
CA ARG A 112 3.65 0.78 5.34
C ARG A 112 3.31 0.27 3.95
N HIS A 113 2.22 -0.48 3.84
CA HIS A 113 1.74 -1.04 2.58
C HIS A 113 1.52 0.06 1.54
N GLU A 114 0.76 1.09 1.90
CA GLU A 114 0.42 2.21 1.01
C GLU A 114 1.65 3.09 0.67
N LEU A 115 2.54 3.33 1.62
CA LEU A 115 3.77 4.07 1.34
C LEU A 115 4.70 3.30 0.40
N TYR A 116 4.69 1.97 0.46
CA TYR A 116 5.48 1.16 -0.46
C TYR A 116 4.98 1.28 -1.91
N HIS A 117 3.67 1.35 -2.12
CA HIS A 117 3.09 1.65 -3.43
C HIS A 117 3.58 3.00 -3.97
N LEU A 118 3.59 4.05 -3.13
CA LEU A 118 4.13 5.36 -3.50
C LEU A 118 5.62 5.35 -3.86
N LYS A 119 6.39 4.42 -3.31
CA LYS A 119 7.80 4.21 -3.69
C LYS A 119 7.92 3.58 -5.08
N LYS A 120 7.13 2.55 -5.38
CA LYS A 120 7.17 1.84 -6.67
C LYS A 120 6.56 2.68 -7.81
N HIS A 121 5.59 3.53 -7.53
CA HIS A 121 4.87 4.35 -8.51
C HIS A 121 5.61 5.61 -8.99
N LEU A 122 6.77 5.94 -8.41
CA LEU A 122 7.65 6.98 -8.94
C LEU A 122 8.40 6.51 -10.20
N PRO A 123 8.42 7.34 -11.25
CA PRO A 123 7.48 7.20 -12.35
C PRO A 123 7.68 5.88 -13.10
N ARG A 124 6.73 4.94 -12.99
CA ARG A 124 6.61 3.81 -13.91
C ARG A 124 5.30 3.91 -14.68
N LYS A 125 5.40 3.71 -16.01
CA LYS A 125 4.26 3.63 -16.94
C LYS A 125 3.28 2.57 -16.43
N ARG A 126 1.97 2.79 -16.58
CA ARG A 126 0.90 1.82 -16.25
C ARG A 126 1.34 0.40 -16.58
N GLU A 127 1.56 -0.41 -15.55
CA GLU A 127 1.96 -1.80 -15.70
C GLU A 127 0.71 -2.69 -15.82
N SER A 128 0.88 -3.96 -16.24
CA SER A 128 -0.24 -4.89 -16.38
C SER A 128 -0.78 -5.32 -15.02
N PHE A 129 -2.08 -5.60 -14.94
CA PHE A 129 -2.76 -6.12 -13.74
C PHE A 129 -2.05 -7.33 -13.11
N LEU A 130 -1.45 -8.20 -13.92
CA LEU A 130 -0.68 -9.36 -13.43
C LEU A 130 0.57 -8.94 -12.67
N LYS A 131 1.23 -7.85 -13.07
CA LYS A 131 2.43 -7.37 -12.37
C LYS A 131 2.06 -6.69 -11.05
N GLU A 132 0.97 -5.95 -11.02
CA GLU A 132 0.40 -5.38 -9.81
C GLU A 132 0.10 -6.50 -8.79
N MET A 133 -0.66 -7.52 -9.22
CA MET A 133 -1.10 -8.63 -8.36
C MET A 133 0.02 -9.59 -7.93
N PHE A 134 0.97 -9.93 -8.81
CA PHE A 134 1.98 -10.97 -8.52
C PHE A 134 3.37 -10.42 -8.17
N TYR A 135 3.56 -9.10 -8.19
CA TYR A 135 4.86 -8.50 -7.86
C TYR A 135 4.73 -7.27 -6.95
N GLU A 136 3.88 -6.30 -7.26
CA GLU A 136 3.77 -5.09 -6.42
C GLU A 136 3.12 -5.39 -5.08
N GLU A 137 1.92 -5.97 -5.07
CA GLU A 137 1.18 -6.40 -3.88
C GLU A 137 1.98 -7.32 -2.93
N PRO A 138 2.66 -8.40 -3.40
CA PRO A 138 3.47 -9.22 -2.50
C PRO A 138 4.63 -8.46 -1.90
N THR A 139 5.31 -7.60 -2.66
CA THR A 139 6.45 -6.86 -2.13
C THR A 139 6.01 -5.77 -1.16
N ALA A 140 4.85 -5.15 -1.40
CA ALA A 140 4.19 -4.27 -0.43
C ALA A 140 3.81 -5.01 0.86
N THR A 141 3.27 -6.22 0.74
CA THR A 141 2.91 -7.08 1.89
C THR A 141 4.15 -7.53 2.69
N ILE A 142 5.27 -7.80 2.03
CA ILE A 142 6.54 -8.11 2.72
C ILE A 142 7.04 -6.88 3.48
N TYR A 143 7.00 -5.70 2.87
CA TYR A 143 7.37 -4.45 3.56
C TYR A 143 6.42 -4.14 4.72
N GLU A 144 5.13 -4.36 4.53
CA GLU A 144 4.10 -4.24 5.55
C GLU A 144 4.45 -5.07 6.80
N CYS A 145 4.69 -6.38 6.62
CA CYS A 145 4.94 -7.31 7.72
C CYS A 145 6.30 -7.09 8.39
N PHE A 146 7.35 -6.85 7.61
CA PHE A 146 8.74 -6.93 8.10
C PHE A 146 9.51 -5.61 8.05
N GLY A 147 8.99 -4.59 7.37
CA GLY A 147 9.72 -3.34 7.10
C GLY A 147 10.93 -3.53 6.17
N ILE A 148 11.00 -4.65 5.45
CA ILE A 148 12.13 -4.98 4.55
C ILE A 148 11.84 -4.45 3.16
N VAL A 149 12.76 -3.64 2.64
CA VAL A 149 12.71 -3.11 1.27
C VAL A 149 13.34 -4.12 0.32
N LEU A 150 12.60 -4.51 -0.73
CA LEU A 150 13.04 -5.41 -1.80
C LEU A 150 13.26 -4.67 -3.13
#